data_AF-A0AAV6LZP9-F1
#
_entry.id   AF-A0AAV6LZP9-F1
#
_cell.length_a   1.000
_cell.length_b   1.000
_cell.length_c   1.000
_cell.angle_alpha   90.00
_cell.angle_beta   90.00
_cell.angle_gamma   90.00
#
_symmetry.space_group_name_H-M   'P 1'
#
loop_
_entity.id
_entity.type
_entity.pdbx_description
1 polymer ?
#
loop_
_entity_poly.entity_id
_entity_poly.type
_entity_poly.pdbx_seq_one_letter_code
_entity_poly.pdbx_strand_id
1 'polypeptide(L)'
;MAKAGMYLPAKNLPKLPWFDLVLADIGDHQSLEQNLSTFSGHISRICKILEVSSDESLVLIDEIGSGTDPSEGVALSTSILHYLKKCVNLAIVTTHYADLTRIKDSDSLFENAAVEFSLKTLKPTYKILWGSTGESNALSIAQSIGFDPAIIERAKKWMVSLTPERQDERRGLLFKSLMEERDKLEAQRREAALLHAEISALHNEIRDEAEDLDKRERALIALETKRARQETEAIKSKINTVVQEFEEKLKIVGADQFNSLIREGESKIASICEACRPTDNSRPVVANKSSYTPQLGEQVFVTGLGNKLATVVETSDDEETILVQYGKIKARVKKRSVKALPNSGKAAAAAAAKSPSYSKKQGRWSRELVSTSDGESYGAVVQTSKNTVDLRGMRIEEASYHLDMAISSRGPNSVLFIIHGMGTGAVKEHVLETLRKHPRVAKYDQESPMNYGCTVAFIK
;
A
#
# COMPACT_ATOMS: atom_id res chain seq x y z
N MET A 1 23.79 10.14 -23.45
CA MET A 1 23.97 8.99 -22.52
C MET A 1 23.45 7.69 -23.12
N ALA A 2 22.14 7.52 -23.33
CA ALA A 2 21.58 6.26 -23.87
C ALA A 2 22.21 5.82 -25.21
N LYS A 3 22.31 6.73 -26.19
CA LYS A 3 22.98 6.47 -27.48
C LYS A 3 24.46 6.07 -27.35
N ALA A 4 25.12 6.50 -26.28
CA ALA A 4 26.52 6.19 -26.00
C ALA A 4 26.68 4.92 -25.14
N GLY A 5 25.59 4.17 -24.89
CA GLY A 5 25.62 2.97 -24.05
C GLY A 5 25.81 3.24 -22.55
N MET A 6 25.62 4.49 -22.10
CA MET A 6 25.80 4.87 -20.70
C MET A 6 24.50 4.69 -19.89
N TYR A 7 24.65 4.37 -18.60
CA TYR A 7 23.54 4.39 -17.65
C TYR A 7 22.87 5.76 -17.60
N LEU A 8 21.54 5.77 -17.46
CA LEU A 8 20.76 7.00 -17.32
C LEU A 8 20.56 7.32 -15.84
N PRO A 9 20.68 8.60 -15.42
CA PRO A 9 20.44 9.03 -14.05
C PRO A 9 18.94 9.07 -13.76
N ALA A 10 18.31 7.89 -13.72
CA ALA A 10 16.88 7.73 -13.48
C ALA A 10 16.64 6.59 -12.47
N LYS A 11 15.54 6.70 -11.71
CA LYS A 11 15.07 5.58 -10.89
C LYS A 11 14.33 4.59 -11.79
N ASN A 12 14.45 3.29 -11.49
CA ASN A 12 13.84 2.17 -12.21
C ASN A 12 14.49 1.90 -13.59
N LEU A 13 13.76 1.24 -14.51
CA LEU A 13 14.19 0.97 -15.88
C LEU A 13 13.62 2.06 -16.82
N PRO A 14 14.36 3.13 -17.12
CA PRO A 14 13.91 4.17 -18.05
C PRO A 14 13.75 3.59 -19.45
N LYS A 15 12.67 4.00 -20.15
CA LYS A 15 12.46 3.73 -21.57
C LYS A 15 12.50 5.07 -22.30
N LEU A 16 13.41 5.19 -23.27
CA LEU A 16 13.51 6.35 -24.13
C LEU A 16 13.18 5.95 -25.56
N PRO A 17 12.43 6.76 -26.31
CA PRO A 17 12.35 6.62 -27.75
C PRO A 17 13.75 6.72 -28.37
N TRP A 18 13.93 6.09 -29.52
CA TRP A 18 15.06 6.40 -30.39
C TRP A 18 14.81 7.75 -31.04
N PHE A 19 15.85 8.59 -31.08
CA PHE A 19 15.80 9.84 -31.82
C PHE A 19 16.94 9.86 -32.84
N ASP A 20 16.75 10.37 -34.05
CA ASP A 20 17.84 10.53 -35.02
C ASP A 20 18.70 11.76 -34.65
N LEU A 21 18.05 12.90 -34.41
CA LEU A 21 18.63 14.19 -34.06
C LEU A 21 18.05 14.71 -32.74
N VAL A 22 18.87 15.51 -32.03
CA VAL A 22 18.42 16.32 -30.89
C VAL A 22 18.64 17.77 -31.26
N LEU A 23 17.55 18.47 -31.56
CA LEU A 23 17.53 19.83 -32.08
C LEU A 23 17.09 20.76 -30.95
N ALA A 24 17.87 21.79 -30.65
CA ALA A 24 17.63 22.63 -29.49
C ALA A 24 17.78 24.12 -29.82
N ASP A 25 16.80 24.91 -29.41
CA ASP A 25 16.93 26.35 -29.20
C ASP A 25 16.81 26.63 -27.70
N ILE A 26 17.94 26.79 -27.02
CA ILE A 26 18.01 26.98 -25.57
C ILE A 26 18.98 28.12 -25.26
N GLY A 27 18.54 29.06 -24.43
CA GLY A 27 19.33 30.19 -23.92
C GLY A 27 19.35 31.42 -24.83
N ASP A 28 19.78 32.54 -24.25
CA ASP A 28 19.85 33.83 -24.92
C ASP A 28 21.15 33.95 -25.73
N HIS A 29 21.06 33.89 -27.06
CA HIS A 29 22.17 34.34 -27.90
C HIS A 29 22.16 35.86 -28.00
N GLN A 30 22.72 36.54 -26.99
CA GLN A 30 23.24 37.88 -27.18
C GLN A 30 24.56 37.80 -27.97
N SER A 31 24.47 37.52 -29.27
CA SER A 31 25.63 37.61 -30.14
C SER A 31 25.80 39.07 -30.57
N LEU A 32 26.67 39.79 -29.86
CA LEU A 32 27.17 41.12 -30.26
C LEU A 32 27.75 41.11 -31.69
N GLU A 33 28.10 39.93 -32.21
CA GLU A 33 28.70 39.71 -33.53
C GLU A 33 27.68 39.75 -34.69
N GLN A 34 26.38 39.63 -34.43
CA GLN A 34 25.36 39.59 -35.50
C GLN A 34 24.35 40.75 -35.52
N ASN A 35 24.38 41.70 -34.56
CA ASN A 35 23.42 42.83 -34.51
C ASN A 35 21.92 42.41 -34.63
N LEU A 36 21.60 41.13 -34.42
CA LEU A 36 20.23 40.61 -34.52
C LEU A 36 19.53 40.80 -33.18
N SER A 37 18.25 41.20 -33.22
CA SER A 37 17.43 41.20 -32.01
C SER A 37 17.27 39.76 -31.51
N THR A 38 17.17 39.58 -30.19
CA THR A 38 16.98 38.29 -29.52
C THR A 38 15.90 37.45 -30.22
N PHE A 39 14.76 38.07 -30.54
CA PHE A 39 13.66 37.43 -31.28
C PHE A 39 14.06 36.90 -32.66
N SER A 40 14.72 37.71 -33.49
CA SER A 40 15.14 37.29 -34.83
C SER A 40 16.15 36.14 -34.82
N GLY A 41 17.01 36.07 -33.80
CA GLY A 41 17.93 34.96 -33.57
C GLY A 41 17.19 33.65 -33.28
N HIS A 42 16.22 33.69 -32.36
CA HIS A 42 15.36 32.53 -32.05
C HIS A 42 14.61 32.05 -33.28
N ILE A 43 13.95 32.96 -34.01
CA ILE A 43 13.19 32.60 -35.22
C ILE A 43 14.10 31.98 -36.30
N SER A 44 15.27 32.55 -36.56
CA SER A 44 16.21 31.98 -37.53
C SER A 44 16.64 30.55 -37.15
N ARG A 45 16.83 30.29 -35.85
CA ARG A 45 17.16 28.94 -35.38
C ARG A 45 15.98 27.99 -35.51
N ILE A 46 14.79 28.41 -35.15
CA ILE A 46 13.57 27.62 -35.33
C ILE A 46 13.41 27.25 -36.81
N CYS A 47 13.60 28.18 -37.75
CA CYS A 47 13.58 27.87 -39.19
C CYS A 47 14.57 26.76 -39.54
N LYS A 48 15.82 26.85 -39.09
CA LYS A 48 16.84 25.81 -39.33
C LYS A 48 16.47 24.46 -38.71
N ILE A 49 15.87 24.47 -37.52
CA ILE A 49 15.38 23.25 -36.85
C ILE A 49 14.27 22.60 -37.69
N LEU A 50 13.31 23.39 -38.18
CA LEU A 50 12.20 22.90 -38.99
C LEU A 50 12.66 22.34 -40.34
N GLU A 51 13.70 22.91 -40.94
CA GLU A 51 14.27 22.43 -42.21
C GLU A 51 14.89 21.03 -42.12
N VAL A 52 15.46 20.68 -40.96
CA VAL A 52 16.19 19.41 -40.76
C VAL A 52 15.42 18.38 -39.92
N SER A 53 14.30 18.77 -39.31
CA SER A 53 13.54 17.88 -38.42
C SER A 53 12.84 16.75 -39.16
N SER A 54 12.85 15.55 -38.55
CA SER A 54 12.11 14.36 -38.99
C SER A 54 11.14 13.90 -37.90
N ASP A 55 10.32 12.89 -38.20
CA ASP A 55 9.42 12.27 -37.22
C ASP A 55 10.18 11.57 -36.07
N GLU A 56 11.42 11.14 -36.31
CA GLU A 56 12.32 10.60 -35.31
C GLU A 56 13.14 11.67 -34.56
N SER A 57 12.99 12.97 -34.85
CA SER A 57 13.75 14.02 -34.17
C SER A 57 13.16 14.41 -32.81
N LEU A 58 14.03 14.72 -31.85
CA LEU A 58 13.66 15.40 -30.60
C LEU A 58 13.89 16.90 -30.75
N VAL A 59 12.84 17.71 -30.57
CA VAL A 59 12.92 19.18 -30.62
C VAL A 59 12.77 19.77 -29.22
N LEU A 60 13.68 20.64 -28.82
CA LEU A 60 13.68 21.36 -27.54
C LEU A 60 13.67 22.86 -27.82
N ILE A 61 12.65 23.58 -27.38
CA ILE A 61 12.57 25.04 -27.57
C ILE A 61 12.35 25.71 -26.22
N ASP A 62 13.21 26.65 -25.88
CA ASP A 62 13.11 27.46 -24.68
C ASP A 62 12.46 28.81 -24.99
N GLU A 63 11.45 29.19 -24.22
CA GLU A 63 10.74 30.47 -24.29
C GLU A 63 10.30 30.88 -25.70
N ILE A 64 9.52 30.01 -26.35
CA ILE A 64 9.05 30.22 -27.73
C ILE A 64 8.30 31.55 -27.88
N GLY A 65 8.65 32.30 -28.92
CA GLY A 65 8.00 33.56 -29.26
C GLY A 65 8.33 34.73 -28.35
N SER A 66 9.28 34.59 -27.42
CA SER A 66 9.73 35.68 -26.54
C SER A 66 10.45 36.82 -27.30
N GLY A 67 10.40 38.03 -26.75
CA GLY A 67 11.10 39.20 -27.33
C GLY A 67 10.34 39.95 -28.44
N THR A 68 9.04 39.70 -28.61
CA THR A 68 8.14 40.45 -29.49
C THR A 68 6.82 40.83 -28.78
N ASP A 69 5.89 41.48 -29.49
CA ASP A 69 4.54 41.75 -28.99
C ASP A 69 3.88 40.44 -28.51
N PRO A 70 3.27 40.40 -27.31
CA PRO A 70 2.64 39.18 -26.79
C PRO A 70 1.59 38.56 -27.72
N SER A 71 0.81 39.38 -28.43
CA SER A 71 -0.26 38.90 -29.31
C SER A 71 0.34 38.22 -30.55
N GLU A 72 1.34 38.86 -31.16
CA GLU A 72 2.09 38.29 -32.29
C GLU A 72 2.87 37.04 -31.86
N GLY A 73 3.52 37.08 -30.70
CA GLY A 73 4.30 35.98 -30.13
C GLY A 73 3.43 34.74 -29.90
N VAL A 74 2.24 34.91 -29.33
CA VAL A 74 1.27 33.81 -29.15
C VAL A 74 0.79 33.26 -30.49
N ALA A 75 0.41 34.12 -31.44
CA ALA A 75 -0.08 33.69 -32.74
C ALA A 75 0.98 32.89 -33.53
N LEU A 76 2.22 33.42 -33.57
CA LEU A 76 3.34 32.77 -34.24
C LEU A 76 3.71 31.45 -33.56
N SER A 77 3.82 31.44 -32.23
CA SER A 77 4.15 30.23 -31.46
C SER A 77 3.09 29.14 -31.65
N THR A 78 1.81 29.50 -31.65
CA THR A 78 0.70 28.57 -31.93
C THR A 78 0.86 27.93 -33.30
N SER A 79 1.19 28.73 -34.32
CA SER A 79 1.43 28.23 -35.68
C SER A 79 2.63 27.27 -35.75
N ILE A 80 3.75 27.65 -35.12
CA ILE A 80 4.96 26.82 -35.05
C ILE A 80 4.68 25.48 -34.33
N LEU A 81 3.97 25.51 -33.20
CA LEU A 81 3.60 24.31 -32.45
C LEU A 81 2.72 23.37 -33.26
N HIS A 82 1.72 23.89 -33.98
CA HIS A 82 0.90 23.08 -34.88
C HIS A 82 1.69 22.52 -36.07
N TYR A 83 2.70 23.23 -36.55
CA TYR A 83 3.60 22.74 -37.58
C TYR A 83 4.48 21.60 -37.04
N LEU A 84 5.15 21.82 -35.89
CA LEU A 84 5.98 20.81 -35.21
C LEU A 84 5.20 19.53 -34.93
N LYS A 85 3.96 19.64 -34.45
CA LYS A 85 3.06 18.50 -34.24
C LYS A 85 2.93 17.59 -35.48
N LYS A 86 3.03 18.13 -36.70
CA LYS A 86 2.94 17.35 -37.95
C LYS A 86 4.28 16.76 -38.39
N CYS A 87 5.39 17.33 -37.91
CA CYS A 87 6.73 17.02 -38.39
C CYS A 87 7.49 16.10 -37.44
N VAL A 88 7.26 16.20 -36.13
CA VAL A 88 8.03 15.47 -35.11
C VAL A 88 7.12 14.70 -34.15
N ASN A 89 7.57 13.54 -33.68
CA ASN A 89 6.81 12.77 -32.68
C ASN A 89 6.93 13.33 -31.26
N LEU A 90 8.01 14.06 -30.94
CA LEU A 90 8.20 14.65 -29.61
C LEU A 90 8.90 16.01 -29.69
N ALA A 91 8.19 17.03 -29.20
CA ALA A 91 8.74 18.35 -28.92
C ALA A 91 8.52 18.72 -27.45
N ILE A 92 9.52 19.32 -26.82
CA ILE A 92 9.41 19.91 -25.48
C ILE A 92 9.62 21.41 -25.64
N VAL A 93 8.61 22.18 -25.27
CA VAL A 93 8.61 23.63 -25.44
C VAL A 93 8.28 24.30 -24.12
N THR A 94 9.08 25.26 -23.70
CA THR A 94 8.78 26.14 -22.55
C THR A 94 8.22 27.46 -23.04
N THR A 95 7.37 28.09 -22.24
CA THR A 95 6.78 29.38 -22.56
C THR A 95 6.25 30.08 -21.32
N HIS A 96 6.32 31.40 -21.30
CA HIS A 96 5.63 32.28 -20.38
C HIS A 96 4.21 32.67 -20.84
N TYR A 97 3.80 32.30 -22.06
CA TYR A 97 2.48 32.62 -22.59
C TYR A 97 1.42 31.66 -22.07
N ALA A 98 0.59 32.14 -21.13
CA ALA A 98 -0.52 31.37 -20.59
C ALA A 98 -1.53 30.94 -21.68
N ASP A 99 -1.71 31.74 -22.72
CA ASP A 99 -2.68 31.45 -23.79
C ASP A 99 -2.32 30.17 -24.58
N LEU A 100 -1.03 29.86 -24.73
CA LEU A 100 -0.57 28.62 -25.40
C LEU A 100 -0.97 27.36 -24.62
N THR A 101 -1.16 27.45 -23.31
CA THR A 101 -1.58 26.30 -22.51
C THR A 101 -3.00 25.83 -22.84
N ARG A 102 -3.83 26.71 -23.43
CA ARG A 102 -5.20 26.39 -23.85
C ARG A 102 -5.26 25.52 -25.11
N ILE A 103 -4.15 25.36 -25.85
CA ILE A 103 -4.12 24.52 -27.07
C ILE A 103 -4.50 23.07 -26.73
N LYS A 104 -4.15 22.58 -25.54
CA LYS A 104 -4.55 21.25 -25.06
C LYS A 104 -6.06 21.05 -25.00
N ASP A 105 -6.84 22.11 -24.75
CA ASP A 105 -8.31 21.99 -24.64
C ASP A 105 -8.96 21.65 -25.98
N SER A 106 -8.33 22.05 -27.09
CA SER A 106 -8.80 21.76 -28.45
C SER A 106 -8.08 20.57 -29.10
N ASP A 107 -6.88 20.22 -28.61
CA ASP A 107 -6.01 19.24 -29.27
C ASP A 107 -5.30 18.32 -28.26
N SER A 108 -5.76 17.07 -28.20
CA SER A 108 -5.27 16.04 -27.27
C SER A 108 -3.81 15.63 -27.45
N LEU A 109 -3.15 16.04 -28.54
CA LEU A 109 -1.72 15.75 -28.76
C LEU A 109 -0.79 16.74 -28.02
N PHE A 110 -1.34 17.82 -27.46
CA PHE A 110 -0.61 18.72 -26.59
C PHE A 110 -0.85 18.35 -25.13
N GLU A 111 0.24 18.21 -24.37
CA GLU A 111 0.17 17.93 -22.94
C GLU A 111 0.92 19.02 -22.17
N ASN A 112 0.22 19.64 -21.21
CA ASN A 112 0.81 20.67 -20.36
C ASN A 112 1.61 20.05 -19.22
N ALA A 113 2.68 20.73 -18.82
CA ALA A 113 3.38 20.45 -17.58
C ALA A 113 3.84 21.76 -16.96
N ALA A 114 3.83 21.82 -15.62
CA ALA A 114 4.27 22.98 -14.87
C ALA A 114 5.36 22.61 -13.88
N VAL A 115 6.29 23.52 -13.59
CA VAL A 115 7.23 23.36 -12.49
C VAL A 115 6.59 23.89 -11.21
N GLU A 116 6.54 23.06 -10.16
CA GLU A 116 5.95 23.42 -8.87
C GLU A 116 6.76 24.54 -8.19
N PHE A 117 6.02 25.59 -7.79
CA PHE A 117 6.54 26.73 -7.04
C PHE A 117 5.82 26.84 -5.69
N SER A 118 6.59 26.91 -4.60
CA SER A 118 6.02 26.98 -3.26
C SER A 118 5.73 28.43 -2.86
N LEU A 119 4.46 28.83 -2.82
CA LEU A 119 4.07 30.18 -2.35
C LEU A 119 4.42 30.46 -0.89
N LYS A 120 4.59 29.42 -0.05
CA LYS A 120 4.97 29.57 1.36
C LYS A 120 6.44 29.95 1.53
N THR A 121 7.31 29.35 0.72
CA THR A 121 8.77 29.55 0.81
C THR A 121 9.32 30.45 -0.28
N LEU A 122 8.51 30.74 -1.30
CA LEU A 122 8.82 31.50 -2.51
C LEU A 122 10.02 30.95 -3.27
N LYS A 123 10.13 29.62 -3.28
CA LYS A 123 11.20 28.87 -3.95
C LYS A 123 10.62 27.83 -4.91
N PRO A 124 11.31 27.56 -6.04
CA PRO A 124 10.99 26.42 -6.87
C PRO A 124 11.25 25.13 -6.10
N THR A 125 10.36 24.14 -6.25
CA THR A 125 10.59 22.80 -5.69
C THR A 125 11.25 21.86 -6.70
N TYR A 126 11.42 22.33 -7.95
CA TYR A 126 11.96 21.59 -9.09
C TYR A 126 11.21 20.29 -9.39
N LYS A 127 9.93 20.21 -9.01
CA LYS A 127 9.06 19.09 -9.39
C LYS A 127 8.23 19.46 -10.60
N ILE A 128 8.14 18.54 -11.55
CA ILE A 128 7.26 18.66 -12.71
C ILE A 128 5.88 18.10 -12.36
N LEU A 129 4.85 18.91 -12.57
CA LEU A 129 3.44 18.59 -12.42
C LEU A 129 2.84 18.39 -13.81
N TRP A 130 2.78 17.13 -14.25
CA TRP A 130 2.17 16.77 -15.53
C TRP A 130 0.66 17.04 -15.53
N GLY A 131 0.15 17.50 -16.66
CA GLY A 131 -1.25 17.88 -16.87
C GLY A 131 -1.66 19.18 -16.19
N SER A 132 -0.74 19.88 -15.53
CA SER A 132 -1.01 21.15 -14.85
C SER A 132 -0.49 22.34 -15.64
N THR A 133 -1.20 23.46 -15.56
CA THR A 133 -0.74 24.77 -16.04
C THR A 133 -0.14 25.55 -14.88
N GLY A 134 1.01 26.19 -15.08
CA GLY A 134 1.63 27.05 -14.07
C GLY A 134 0.84 28.34 -13.87
N GLU A 135 0.92 28.93 -12.68
CA GLU A 135 0.42 30.27 -12.42
C GLU A 135 1.57 31.29 -12.39
N SER A 136 1.37 32.43 -13.04
CA SER A 136 2.31 33.55 -13.02
C SER A 136 2.28 34.24 -11.65
N ASN A 137 3.30 33.99 -10.83
CA ASN A 137 3.40 34.48 -9.46
C ASN A 137 4.22 35.77 -9.30
N ALA A 138 4.44 36.53 -10.38
CA ALA A 138 5.35 37.67 -10.41
C ALA A 138 5.06 38.73 -9.33
N LEU A 139 3.80 39.09 -9.11
CA LEU A 139 3.43 40.08 -8.09
C LEU A 139 3.67 39.57 -6.66
N SER A 140 3.37 38.29 -6.42
CA SER A 140 3.63 37.64 -5.11
C SER A 140 5.13 37.55 -4.83
N ILE A 141 5.93 37.26 -5.86
CA ILE A 141 7.40 37.24 -5.78
C ILE A 141 7.92 38.65 -5.50
N ALA A 142 7.48 39.66 -6.25
CA ALA A 142 7.88 41.05 -6.02
C ALA A 142 7.57 41.50 -4.59
N GLN A 143 6.36 41.22 -4.08
CA GLN A 143 5.99 41.49 -2.70
C GLN A 143 6.95 40.82 -1.71
N SER A 144 7.33 39.57 -1.96
CA SER A 144 8.24 38.84 -1.07
C SER A 144 9.69 39.31 -1.07
N ILE A 145 10.15 39.88 -2.18
CA ILE A 145 11.48 40.48 -2.31
C ILE A 145 11.54 41.86 -1.62
N GLY A 146 10.40 42.37 -1.14
CA GLY A 146 10.31 43.61 -0.37
C GLY A 146 9.76 44.80 -1.16
N PHE A 147 9.09 44.56 -2.29
CA PHE A 147 8.46 45.62 -3.06
C PHE A 147 7.26 46.23 -2.30
N ASP A 148 7.07 47.55 -2.43
CA ASP A 148 6.05 48.29 -1.68
C ASP A 148 4.64 47.70 -1.89
N PRO A 149 3.95 47.25 -0.82
CA PRO A 149 2.59 46.73 -0.90
C PRO A 149 1.60 47.66 -1.61
N ALA A 150 1.76 48.98 -1.48
CA ALA A 150 0.88 49.95 -2.13
C ALA A 150 1.08 49.99 -3.66
N ILE A 151 2.29 49.67 -4.15
CA ILE A 151 2.52 49.53 -5.59
C ILE A 151 1.96 48.19 -6.08
N ILE A 152 2.16 47.11 -5.32
CA ILE A 152 1.63 45.78 -5.66
C ILE A 152 0.11 45.80 -5.75
N GLU A 153 -0.58 46.43 -4.80
CA GLU A 153 -2.04 46.57 -4.82
C GLU A 153 -2.53 47.38 -6.01
N ARG A 154 -1.80 48.43 -6.41
CA ARG A 154 -2.09 49.17 -7.66
C ARG A 154 -1.86 48.31 -8.89
N ALA A 155 -0.78 47.52 -8.95
CA ALA A 155 -0.49 46.63 -10.07
C ALA A 155 -1.58 45.56 -10.24
N LYS A 156 -2.10 44.99 -9.14
CA LYS A 156 -3.24 44.06 -9.18
C LYS A 156 -4.49 44.72 -9.79
N LYS A 157 -4.79 45.97 -9.42
CA LYS A 157 -5.92 46.73 -10.01
C LYS A 157 -5.72 46.97 -11.51
N TRP A 158 -4.51 47.32 -11.93
CA TRP A 158 -4.19 47.48 -13.35
C TRP A 158 -4.35 46.18 -14.15
N MET A 159 -3.87 45.06 -13.62
CA MET A 159 -4.04 43.75 -14.26
C MET A 159 -5.51 43.44 -14.55
N VAL A 160 -6.40 43.71 -13.59
CA VAL A 160 -7.85 43.55 -13.74
C VAL A 160 -8.40 44.51 -14.80
N SER A 161 -8.02 45.79 -14.76
CA SER A 161 -8.51 46.81 -15.69
C SER A 161 -8.05 46.59 -17.13
N LEU A 162 -6.88 46.00 -17.35
CA LEU A 162 -6.30 45.80 -18.68
C LEU A 162 -6.81 44.52 -19.37
N THR A 163 -7.46 43.62 -18.64
CA THR A 163 -7.94 42.33 -19.17
C THR A 163 -9.33 41.94 -18.66
N PRO A 164 -10.36 42.78 -18.87
CA PRO A 164 -11.72 42.53 -18.35
C PRO A 164 -12.33 41.23 -18.89
N GLU A 165 -12.15 40.93 -20.18
CA GLU A 165 -12.68 39.73 -20.84
C GLU A 165 -12.10 38.44 -20.24
N ARG A 166 -10.80 38.43 -19.91
CA ARG A 166 -10.14 37.28 -19.26
C ARG A 166 -10.68 37.03 -17.85
N GLN A 167 -11.19 38.05 -17.18
CA GLN A 167 -11.81 37.90 -15.87
C GLN A 167 -13.19 37.23 -15.99
N ASP A 168 -13.98 37.59 -16.99
CA ASP A 168 -15.29 36.99 -17.25
C ASP A 168 -15.16 35.53 -17.66
N GLU A 169 -14.22 35.22 -18.56
CA GLU A 169 -13.89 33.84 -18.91
C GLU A 169 -13.44 33.04 -17.68
N ARG A 170 -12.50 33.58 -16.87
CA ARG A 170 -12.01 32.88 -15.68
C ARG A 170 -13.13 32.64 -14.67
N ARG A 171 -14.03 33.61 -14.48
CA ARG A 171 -15.20 33.45 -13.61
C ARG A 171 -16.15 32.37 -14.15
N GLY A 172 -16.43 32.37 -15.45
CA GLY A 172 -17.25 31.36 -16.10
C GLY A 172 -16.67 29.95 -15.97
N LEU A 173 -15.36 29.79 -16.21
CA LEU A 173 -14.66 28.52 -16.06
C LEU A 173 -14.64 28.02 -14.61
N LEU A 174 -14.37 28.90 -13.64
CA LEU A 174 -14.43 28.57 -12.22
C LEU A 174 -15.85 28.14 -11.81
N PHE A 175 -16.86 28.88 -12.25
CA PHE A 175 -18.25 28.55 -11.95
C PHE A 175 -18.63 27.17 -12.52
N LYS A 176 -18.21 26.89 -13.76
CA LYS A 176 -18.43 25.58 -14.39
C LYS A 176 -17.71 24.45 -13.63
N SER A 177 -16.43 24.64 -13.29
CA SER A 177 -15.66 23.66 -12.50
C SER A 177 -16.29 23.39 -11.13
N LEU A 178 -16.73 24.44 -10.44
CA LEU A 178 -17.41 24.31 -9.14
C LEU A 178 -18.75 23.58 -9.27
N MET A 179 -19.48 23.82 -10.36
CA MET A 179 -20.75 23.15 -10.64
C MET A 179 -20.54 21.66 -10.92
N GLU A 180 -19.54 21.32 -11.75
CA GLU A 180 -19.16 19.93 -12.03
C GLU A 180 -18.69 19.19 -10.76
N GLU A 181 -17.88 19.84 -9.92
CA GLU A 181 -17.43 19.28 -8.66
C GLU A 181 -18.59 19.09 -7.66
N ARG A 182 -19.49 20.06 -7.58
CA ARG A 182 -20.71 19.97 -6.76
C ARG A 182 -21.56 18.78 -7.19
N ASP A 183 -21.84 18.64 -8.47
CA ASP A 183 -22.69 17.58 -9.00
C ASP A 183 -22.07 16.20 -8.76
N LYS A 184 -20.73 16.09 -8.87
CA LYS A 184 -19.98 14.88 -8.50
C LYS A 184 -20.10 14.56 -7.01
N LEU A 185 -19.95 15.55 -6.13
CA LEU A 185 -20.09 15.37 -4.68
C LEU A 185 -21.52 14.99 -4.29
N GLU A 186 -22.53 15.57 -4.94
CA GLU A 186 -23.93 15.20 -4.74
C GLU A 186 -24.19 13.75 -5.14
N ALA A 187 -23.66 13.31 -6.28
CA ALA A 187 -23.76 11.91 -6.72
C ALA A 187 -23.12 10.94 -5.72
N GLN A 188 -21.89 11.25 -5.27
CA GLN A 188 -21.19 10.46 -4.25
C GLN A 188 -21.95 10.43 -2.92
N ARG A 189 -22.55 11.55 -2.51
CA ARG A 189 -23.35 11.62 -1.28
C ARG A 189 -24.61 10.76 -1.39
N ARG A 190 -25.29 10.75 -2.55
CA ARG A 190 -26.47 9.89 -2.78
C ARG A 190 -26.09 8.41 -2.73
N GLU A 191 -25.01 8.03 -3.39
CA GLU A 191 -24.53 6.64 -3.38
C GLU A 191 -24.15 6.19 -1.96
N ALA A 192 -23.43 7.01 -1.21
CA ALA A 192 -23.07 6.73 0.17
C ALA A 192 -24.31 6.59 1.08
N ALA A 193 -25.34 7.40 0.87
CA ALA A 193 -26.60 7.32 1.63
C ALA A 193 -27.35 6.01 1.36
N LEU A 194 -27.41 5.56 0.10
CA LEU A 194 -28.03 4.29 -0.29
C LEU A 194 -27.30 3.10 0.34
N LEU A 195 -25.97 3.06 0.22
CA LEU A 195 -25.15 2.01 0.82
C LEU A 195 -25.28 1.98 2.35
N HIS A 196 -25.32 3.15 3.00
CA HIS A 196 -25.52 3.23 4.44
C HIS A 196 -26.88 2.66 4.87
N ALA A 197 -27.94 2.93 4.11
CA ALA A 197 -29.26 2.38 4.38
C ALA A 197 -29.28 0.84 4.24
N GLU A 198 -28.67 0.31 3.18
CA GLU A 198 -28.56 -1.13 2.94
C GLU A 198 -27.77 -1.85 4.04
N ILE A 199 -26.60 -1.30 4.41
CA ILE A 199 -25.78 -1.85 5.49
C ILE A 199 -26.52 -1.81 6.83
N SER A 200 -27.27 -0.72 7.10
CA SER A 200 -28.04 -0.60 8.35
C SER A 200 -29.17 -1.63 8.43
N ALA A 201 -29.85 -1.89 7.31
CA ALA A 201 -30.90 -2.91 7.23
C ALA A 201 -30.32 -4.31 7.49
N LEU A 202 -29.25 -4.68 6.79
CA LEU A 202 -28.57 -5.96 6.96
C LEU A 202 -28.00 -6.14 8.37
N HIS A 203 -27.47 -5.07 8.96
CA HIS A 203 -26.97 -5.11 10.34
C HIS A 203 -28.08 -5.43 11.35
N ASN A 204 -29.26 -4.82 11.18
CA ASN A 204 -30.41 -5.12 12.04
C ASN A 204 -30.88 -6.57 11.85
N GLU A 205 -30.95 -7.06 10.60
CA GLU A 205 -31.33 -8.45 10.32
C GLU A 205 -30.38 -9.47 10.98
N ILE A 206 -29.06 -9.27 10.82
CA ILE A 206 -28.05 -10.15 11.44
C ILE A 206 -28.13 -10.09 12.97
N ARG A 207 -28.37 -8.90 13.54
CA ARG A 207 -28.51 -8.76 15.00
C ARG A 207 -29.74 -9.52 15.50
N ASP A 208 -30.88 -9.35 14.85
CA ASP A 208 -32.13 -9.98 15.26
C ASP A 208 -32.02 -11.51 15.14
N GLU A 209 -31.37 -12.02 14.08
CA GLU A 209 -31.12 -13.45 13.92
C GLU A 209 -30.12 -14.01 14.96
N ALA A 210 -29.08 -13.24 15.30
CA ALA A 210 -28.15 -13.61 16.36
C ALA A 210 -28.84 -13.70 17.74
N GLU A 211 -29.71 -12.74 18.06
CA GLU A 211 -30.49 -12.77 19.30
C GLU A 211 -31.43 -13.99 19.37
N ASP A 212 -32.02 -14.37 18.24
CA ASP A 212 -32.88 -15.55 18.18
C ASP A 212 -32.09 -16.86 18.28
N LEU A 213 -30.89 -16.93 17.71
CA LEU A 213 -29.98 -18.06 17.91
C LEU A 213 -29.57 -18.20 19.38
N ASP A 214 -29.19 -17.10 20.04
CA ASP A 214 -28.84 -17.09 21.46
C ASP A 214 -30.01 -17.58 22.34
N LYS A 215 -31.25 -17.17 22.04
CA LYS A 215 -32.45 -17.66 22.74
C LYS A 215 -32.64 -19.16 22.56
N ARG A 216 -32.49 -19.66 21.32
CA ARG A 216 -32.63 -21.10 21.01
C ARG A 216 -31.55 -21.93 21.69
N GLU A 217 -30.30 -21.46 21.68
CA GLU A 217 -29.19 -22.13 22.36
C GLU A 217 -29.47 -22.25 23.87
N ARG A 218 -29.86 -21.14 24.52
CA ARG A 218 -30.21 -21.16 25.95
C ARG A 218 -31.37 -22.11 26.25
N ALA A 219 -32.38 -22.15 25.40
CA ALA A 219 -33.51 -23.07 25.55
C ALA A 219 -33.09 -24.54 25.42
N LEU A 220 -32.21 -24.86 24.46
CA LEU A 220 -31.66 -26.20 24.27
C LEU A 220 -30.80 -26.64 25.45
N ILE A 221 -29.88 -25.78 25.91
CA ILE A 221 -29.05 -26.05 27.09
C ILE A 221 -29.93 -26.25 28.33
N ALA A 222 -30.98 -25.44 28.52
CA ALA A 222 -31.91 -25.61 29.64
C ALA A 222 -32.67 -26.95 29.57
N LEU A 223 -33.05 -27.39 28.37
CA LEU A 223 -33.73 -28.66 28.16
C LEU A 223 -32.80 -29.85 28.39
N GLU A 224 -31.58 -29.81 27.85
CA GLU A 224 -30.56 -30.86 28.06
C GLU A 224 -30.14 -30.96 29.52
N THR A 225 -29.90 -29.83 30.20
CA THR A 225 -29.55 -29.83 31.62
C THR A 225 -30.68 -30.38 32.49
N LYS A 226 -31.95 -30.09 32.17
CA LYS A 226 -33.10 -30.68 32.85
C LYS A 226 -33.16 -32.20 32.64
N ARG A 227 -32.95 -32.67 31.41
CA ARG A 227 -32.93 -34.10 31.08
C ARG A 227 -31.79 -34.83 31.80
N ALA A 228 -30.59 -34.27 31.75
CA ALA A 228 -29.42 -34.80 32.46
C ALA A 228 -29.68 -34.86 33.97
N ARG A 229 -30.30 -33.84 34.57
CA ARG A 229 -30.70 -33.89 35.99
C ARG A 229 -31.65 -35.04 36.28
N GLN A 230 -32.72 -35.19 35.50
CA GLN A 230 -33.69 -36.29 35.69
C GLN A 230 -33.03 -37.67 35.56
N GLU A 231 -32.14 -37.84 34.58
CA GLU A 231 -31.38 -39.07 34.41
C GLU A 231 -30.44 -39.32 35.60
N THR A 232 -29.72 -38.31 36.08
CA THR A 232 -28.85 -38.45 37.27
C THR A 232 -29.63 -38.76 38.54
N GLU A 233 -30.82 -38.19 38.73
CA GLU A 233 -31.70 -38.50 39.86
C GLU A 233 -32.22 -39.94 39.79
N ALA A 234 -32.62 -40.39 38.60
CA ALA A 234 -33.05 -41.77 38.37
C ALA A 234 -31.91 -42.80 38.57
N ILE A 235 -30.66 -42.42 38.23
CA ILE A 235 -29.48 -43.26 38.50
C ILE A 235 -29.20 -43.30 40.01
N LYS A 236 -29.21 -42.14 40.69
CA LYS A 236 -29.01 -42.07 42.14
C LYS A 236 -30.02 -42.90 42.92
N SER A 237 -31.30 -42.86 42.53
CA SER A 237 -32.33 -43.67 43.19
C SER A 237 -32.07 -45.18 43.00
N LYS A 238 -31.74 -45.63 41.78
CA LYS A 238 -31.37 -47.03 41.51
C LYS A 238 -30.16 -47.48 42.32
N ILE A 239 -29.11 -46.66 42.41
CA ILE A 239 -27.92 -46.97 43.21
C ILE A 239 -28.29 -47.07 44.69
N ASN A 240 -29.07 -46.12 45.22
CA ASN A 240 -29.51 -46.15 46.62
C ASN A 240 -30.34 -47.40 46.93
N THR A 241 -31.19 -47.87 46.02
CA THR A 241 -31.92 -49.14 46.18
C THR A 241 -30.96 -50.33 46.28
N VAL A 242 -29.95 -50.39 45.41
CA VAL A 242 -28.93 -51.46 45.47
C VAL A 242 -28.13 -51.41 46.77
N VAL A 243 -27.77 -50.21 47.26
CA VAL A 243 -27.08 -50.03 48.55
C VAL A 243 -27.96 -50.46 49.72
N GLN A 244 -29.24 -50.10 49.73
CA GLN A 244 -30.19 -50.54 50.77
C GLN A 244 -30.38 -52.05 50.79
N GLU A 245 -30.58 -52.68 49.62
CA GLU A 245 -30.65 -54.14 49.50
C GLU A 245 -29.37 -54.82 50.01
N PHE A 246 -28.21 -54.21 49.74
CA PHE A 246 -26.92 -54.69 50.21
C PHE A 246 -26.79 -54.58 51.74
N GLU A 247 -27.16 -53.45 52.33
CA GLU A 247 -27.16 -53.22 53.78
C GLU A 247 -28.12 -54.15 54.53
N GLU A 248 -29.30 -54.45 53.97
CA GLU A 248 -30.24 -55.40 54.56
C GLU A 248 -29.69 -56.83 54.53
N LYS A 249 -29.10 -57.26 53.41
CA LYS A 249 -28.45 -58.57 53.30
C LYS A 249 -27.26 -58.71 54.25
N LEU A 250 -26.53 -57.64 54.53
CA LEU A 250 -25.41 -57.62 55.48
C LEU A 250 -25.84 -57.89 56.94
N LYS A 251 -27.08 -57.57 57.33
CA LYS A 251 -27.57 -57.82 58.69
C LYS A 251 -27.89 -59.29 58.98
N ILE A 252 -27.97 -60.13 57.95
CA ILE A 252 -28.53 -61.49 58.04
C ILE A 252 -27.43 -62.57 57.90
N VAL A 253 -26.23 -62.23 57.42
CA VAL A 253 -25.25 -63.20 56.87
C VAL A 253 -23.93 -63.26 57.67
N GLY A 254 -23.34 -64.45 57.79
CA GLY A 254 -22.06 -64.72 58.48
C GLY A 254 -20.80 -64.51 57.62
N ALA A 255 -19.63 -64.42 58.28
CA ALA A 255 -18.35 -63.93 57.74
C ALA A 255 -17.87 -64.57 56.41
N ASP A 256 -18.24 -65.82 56.12
CA ASP A 256 -17.78 -66.56 54.93
C ASP A 256 -18.48 -66.15 53.62
N GLN A 257 -19.66 -65.53 53.69
CA GLN A 257 -20.44 -65.07 52.52
C GLN A 257 -20.31 -63.57 52.22
N PHE A 258 -19.49 -62.87 53.02
CA PHE A 258 -19.27 -61.43 52.90
C PHE A 258 -18.65 -61.04 51.54
N ASN A 259 -17.64 -61.82 51.11
CA ASN A 259 -16.95 -61.58 49.83
C ASN A 259 -17.85 -61.83 48.60
N SER A 260 -18.82 -62.75 48.68
CA SER A 260 -19.77 -62.99 47.58
C SER A 260 -20.81 -61.87 47.46
N LEU A 261 -21.27 -61.32 48.59
CA LEU A 261 -22.20 -60.20 48.59
C LEU A 261 -21.55 -58.94 48.03
N ILE A 262 -20.29 -58.64 48.40
CA ILE A 262 -19.55 -57.50 47.85
C ILE A 262 -19.49 -57.60 46.33
N ARG A 263 -19.13 -58.77 45.79
CA ARG A 263 -19.10 -59.00 44.35
C ARG A 263 -20.48 -58.84 43.69
N GLU A 264 -21.57 -59.25 44.33
CA GLU A 264 -22.94 -59.06 43.81
C GLU A 264 -23.31 -57.56 43.76
N GLY A 265 -23.02 -56.80 44.82
CA GLY A 265 -23.27 -55.36 44.89
C GLY A 265 -22.44 -54.58 43.88
N GLU A 266 -21.14 -54.88 43.80
CA GLU A 266 -20.22 -54.32 42.81
C GLU A 266 -20.67 -54.65 41.38
N SER A 267 -21.12 -55.88 41.10
CA SER A 267 -21.63 -56.27 39.78
C SER A 267 -22.92 -55.55 39.41
N LYS A 268 -23.84 -55.34 40.37
CA LYS A 268 -25.08 -54.57 40.14
C LYS A 268 -24.79 -53.11 39.86
N ILE A 269 -23.90 -52.48 40.64
CA ILE A 269 -23.46 -51.08 40.40
C ILE A 269 -22.73 -50.98 39.05
N ALA A 270 -21.85 -51.94 38.72
CA ALA A 270 -21.15 -51.99 37.45
C ALA A 270 -22.12 -52.09 36.26
N SER A 271 -23.19 -52.87 36.37
CA SER A 271 -24.22 -52.98 35.32
C SER A 271 -25.00 -51.67 35.09
N ILE A 272 -25.28 -50.92 36.17
CA ILE A 272 -25.90 -49.59 36.08
C ILE A 272 -24.92 -48.60 35.44
N CYS A 273 -23.65 -48.61 35.82
CA CYS A 273 -22.62 -47.78 35.22
C CYS A 273 -22.38 -48.09 33.74
N GLU A 274 -22.46 -49.35 33.34
CA GLU A 274 -22.29 -49.78 31.95
C GLU A 274 -23.49 -49.38 31.09
N ALA A 275 -24.71 -49.46 31.63
CA ALA A 275 -25.92 -48.98 30.95
C ALA A 275 -25.98 -47.43 30.82
N CYS A 276 -25.29 -46.71 31.70
CA CYS A 276 -25.22 -45.24 31.70
C CYS A 276 -23.94 -44.68 31.04
N ARG A 277 -23.09 -45.54 30.46
CA ARG A 277 -21.98 -45.05 29.64
C ARG A 277 -22.58 -44.31 28.44
N PRO A 278 -22.12 -43.07 28.16
CA PRO A 278 -22.53 -42.39 26.95
C PRO A 278 -22.16 -43.29 25.76
N THR A 279 -23.16 -43.67 24.96
CA THR A 279 -22.91 -44.23 23.64
C THR A 279 -22.22 -43.13 22.84
N ASP A 280 -20.93 -43.30 22.60
CA ASP A 280 -20.10 -42.46 21.74
C ASP A 280 -20.53 -42.66 20.27
N ASN A 281 -21.81 -42.43 19.99
CA ASN A 281 -22.37 -42.49 18.67
C ASN A 281 -22.21 -41.11 18.04
N SER A 282 -21.31 -41.08 17.05
CA SER A 282 -21.01 -40.00 16.09
C SER A 282 -19.91 -39.00 16.48
N ARG A 283 -18.70 -39.51 16.72
CA ARG A 283 -17.58 -39.01 15.91
C ARG A 283 -17.49 -39.90 14.67
N PRO A 284 -17.52 -39.35 13.44
CA PRO A 284 -17.19 -40.15 12.29
C PRO A 284 -15.75 -40.62 12.50
N VAL A 285 -15.59 -41.92 12.73
CA VAL A 285 -14.30 -42.60 12.71
C VAL A 285 -13.75 -42.39 11.31
N VAL A 286 -12.91 -41.38 11.15
CA VAL A 286 -12.09 -41.24 9.95
C VAL A 286 -11.11 -42.41 10.01
N ALA A 287 -11.40 -43.42 9.21
CA ALA A 287 -10.57 -44.59 9.02
C ALA A 287 -9.12 -44.16 8.76
N ASN A 288 -8.27 -44.42 9.74
CA ASN A 288 -6.84 -44.26 9.62
C ASN A 288 -6.33 -45.43 8.76
N LYS A 289 -6.20 -45.23 7.43
CA LYS A 289 -5.45 -46.12 6.53
C LYS A 289 -5.20 -45.44 5.17
N SER A 290 -4.07 -44.76 5.06
CA SER A 290 -3.08 -44.90 3.98
C SER A 290 -2.05 -43.78 4.13
N SER A 291 -0.77 -44.14 4.05
CA SER A 291 0.33 -43.20 3.84
C SER A 291 0.15 -42.58 2.45
N TYR A 292 -0.68 -41.54 2.38
CA TYR A 292 -0.93 -40.79 1.17
C TYR A 292 0.20 -39.79 0.95
N THR A 293 0.96 -40.00 -0.12
CA THR A 293 2.00 -39.07 -0.59
C THR A 293 1.42 -38.21 -1.71
N PRO A 294 1.16 -36.92 -1.45
CA PRO A 294 0.57 -36.03 -2.45
C PRO A 294 1.55 -35.75 -3.60
N GLN A 295 1.03 -35.60 -4.82
CA GLN A 295 1.83 -35.28 -6.02
C GLN A 295 1.82 -33.77 -6.34
N LEU A 296 2.85 -33.30 -7.05
CA LEU A 296 2.93 -31.94 -7.58
C LEU A 296 1.68 -31.60 -8.41
N GLY A 297 1.02 -30.50 -8.08
CA GLY A 297 -0.19 -30.02 -8.77
C GLY A 297 -1.52 -30.62 -8.28
N GLU A 298 -1.50 -31.57 -7.34
CA GLU A 298 -2.71 -32.21 -6.81
C GLU A 298 -3.50 -31.30 -5.87
N GLN A 299 -4.84 -31.42 -5.90
CA GLN A 299 -5.73 -30.74 -4.94
C GLN A 299 -5.99 -31.63 -3.73
N VAL A 300 -5.63 -31.12 -2.55
CA VAL A 300 -5.66 -31.87 -1.29
C VAL A 300 -6.35 -31.09 -0.18
N PHE A 301 -6.94 -31.80 0.77
CA PHE A 301 -7.49 -31.18 1.98
C PHE A 301 -6.41 -31.02 3.05
N VAL A 302 -6.24 -29.81 3.55
CA VAL A 302 -5.24 -29.50 4.59
C VAL A 302 -5.93 -29.26 5.92
N THR A 303 -5.68 -30.14 6.89
CA THR A 303 -6.34 -30.09 8.21
C THR A 303 -5.90 -28.86 9.02
N GLY A 304 -4.62 -28.47 8.94
CA GLY A 304 -4.08 -27.27 9.60
C GLY A 304 -4.63 -25.93 9.09
N LEU A 305 -5.32 -25.93 7.95
CA LEU A 305 -6.01 -24.76 7.37
C LEU A 305 -7.54 -24.82 7.58
N GLY A 306 -8.02 -25.69 8.48
CA GLY A 306 -9.45 -25.87 8.75
C GLY A 306 -10.16 -26.72 7.68
N ASN A 307 -9.53 -27.81 7.21
CA ASN A 307 -10.04 -28.69 6.15
C ASN A 307 -10.38 -27.95 4.85
N LYS A 308 -9.53 -27.00 4.46
CA LYS A 308 -9.68 -26.26 3.21
C LYS A 308 -8.89 -26.92 2.08
N LEU A 309 -9.36 -26.67 0.86
CA LEU A 309 -8.88 -27.28 -0.37
C LEU A 309 -7.68 -26.47 -0.89
N ALA A 310 -6.50 -27.09 -0.99
CA ALA A 310 -5.25 -26.44 -1.37
C ALA A 310 -4.54 -27.22 -2.47
N THR A 311 -3.75 -26.54 -3.31
CA THR A 311 -2.97 -27.18 -4.38
C THR A 311 -1.54 -27.40 -3.92
N VAL A 312 -0.99 -28.58 -4.16
CA VAL A 312 0.41 -28.90 -3.85
C VAL A 312 1.32 -28.22 -4.88
N VAL A 313 2.20 -27.33 -4.42
CA VAL A 313 3.10 -26.55 -5.29
C VAL A 313 4.49 -27.18 -5.34
N GLU A 314 4.94 -27.78 -4.24
CA GLU A 314 6.27 -28.36 -4.14
C GLU A 314 6.26 -29.58 -3.19
N THR A 315 6.81 -30.70 -3.65
CA THR A 315 7.01 -31.92 -2.87
C THR A 315 8.51 -32.20 -2.83
N SER A 316 9.11 -32.11 -1.64
CA SER A 316 10.48 -32.59 -1.43
C SER A 316 10.41 -34.03 -0.92
N ASP A 317 11.18 -34.93 -1.53
CA ASP A 317 11.18 -36.34 -1.15
C ASP A 317 11.77 -36.56 0.25
N ASP A 318 12.68 -35.68 0.69
CA ASP A 318 13.44 -35.83 1.94
C ASP A 318 12.96 -34.93 3.11
N GLU A 319 12.04 -33.99 2.90
CA GLU A 319 11.49 -33.17 4.00
C GLU A 319 10.09 -33.64 4.45
N GLU A 320 9.85 -33.65 5.77
CA GLU A 320 8.56 -33.99 6.41
C GLU A 320 7.44 -32.96 6.10
N THR A 321 7.78 -31.89 5.36
CA THR A 321 6.89 -30.77 5.01
C THR A 321 6.75 -30.60 3.50
N ILE A 322 5.56 -30.22 3.06
CA ILE A 322 5.24 -29.90 1.65
C ILE A 322 4.74 -28.46 1.56
N LEU A 323 4.94 -27.81 0.41
CA LEU A 323 4.43 -26.46 0.16
C LEU A 323 3.07 -26.56 -0.54
N VAL A 324 2.03 -26.03 0.10
CA VAL A 324 0.66 -25.97 -0.43
C VAL A 324 0.24 -24.52 -0.67
N GLN A 325 -0.58 -24.30 -1.69
CA GLN A 325 -1.17 -23.02 -2.01
C GLN A 325 -2.69 -23.06 -1.78
N TYR A 326 -3.16 -22.19 -0.90
CA TYR A 326 -4.59 -21.92 -0.66
C TYR A 326 -4.89 -20.48 -1.09
N GLY A 327 -5.61 -20.31 -2.20
CA GLY A 327 -5.85 -19.00 -2.79
C GLY A 327 -4.54 -18.28 -3.16
N LYS A 328 -4.28 -17.12 -2.52
CA LYS A 328 -3.05 -16.31 -2.70
C LYS A 328 -1.95 -16.64 -1.68
N ILE A 329 -2.21 -17.54 -0.73
CA ILE A 329 -1.31 -17.84 0.39
C ILE A 329 -0.57 -19.14 0.09
N LYS A 330 0.75 -19.15 0.30
CA LYS A 330 1.60 -20.35 0.27
C LYS A 330 2.01 -20.70 1.70
N ALA A 331 1.87 -21.95 2.10
CA ALA A 331 2.18 -22.42 3.44
C ALA A 331 2.91 -23.77 3.40
N ARG A 332 3.91 -23.98 4.29
CA ARG A 332 4.51 -25.31 4.50
C ARG A 332 3.70 -26.07 5.53
N VAL A 333 3.26 -27.28 5.16
CA VAL A 333 2.44 -28.14 6.02
C VAL A 333 3.05 -29.53 6.10
N LYS A 334 2.90 -30.20 7.25
CA LYS A 334 3.45 -31.56 7.42
C LYS A 334 2.69 -32.55 6.55
N LYS A 335 3.36 -33.55 5.96
CA LYS A 335 2.72 -34.59 5.10
C LYS A 335 1.51 -35.25 5.79
N ARG A 336 1.58 -35.46 7.11
CA ARG A 336 0.48 -36.01 7.95
C ARG A 336 -0.78 -35.14 8.05
N SER A 337 -0.71 -33.86 7.70
CA SER A 337 -1.84 -32.91 7.79
C SER A 337 -2.61 -32.76 6.49
N VAL A 338 -2.34 -33.64 5.51
CA VAL A 338 -2.84 -33.56 4.14
C VAL A 338 -3.66 -34.83 3.86
N LYS A 339 -4.86 -34.66 3.29
CA LYS A 339 -5.78 -35.76 2.96
C LYS A 339 -6.15 -35.71 1.47
N ALA A 340 -6.22 -36.89 0.85
CA ALA A 340 -6.69 -37.06 -0.52
C ALA A 340 -8.17 -36.67 -0.67
N LEU A 341 -8.53 -36.19 -1.87
CA LEU A 341 -9.92 -36.00 -2.24
C LEU A 341 -10.58 -37.38 -2.47
N PRO A 342 -11.78 -37.68 -1.94
CA PRO A 342 -12.51 -38.89 -2.31
C PRO A 342 -12.87 -38.84 -3.81
N ASN A 343 -12.42 -39.84 -4.58
CA ASN A 343 -12.71 -39.97 -6.00
C ASN A 343 -14.22 -40.02 -6.27
N SER A 344 -14.76 -39.02 -6.96
CA SER A 344 -15.91 -39.20 -7.86
C SER A 344 -15.40 -39.18 -9.31
N GLY A 345 -15.97 -40.04 -10.13
CA GLY A 345 -15.40 -40.49 -11.40
C GLY A 345 -15.13 -39.40 -12.46
N LYS A 346 -14.09 -39.70 -13.25
CA LYS A 346 -13.67 -39.15 -14.55
C LYS A 346 -14.72 -38.35 -15.34
N ALA A 347 -14.33 -37.17 -15.83
CA ALA A 347 -14.52 -36.76 -17.23
C ALA A 347 -13.56 -35.59 -17.59
N ALA A 348 -13.24 -35.51 -18.88
CA ALA A 348 -12.05 -34.87 -19.44
C ALA A 348 -12.25 -33.41 -19.91
N ALA A 349 -11.10 -32.73 -19.99
CA ALA A 349 -10.61 -31.87 -21.08
C ALA A 349 -11.25 -30.49 -21.43
N ALA A 350 -10.28 -29.57 -21.65
CA ALA A 350 -10.21 -28.50 -22.65
C ALA A 350 -10.85 -27.11 -22.38
N ALA A 351 -9.98 -26.09 -22.28
CA ALA A 351 -10.03 -24.77 -22.94
C ALA A 351 -9.05 -23.82 -22.22
N ALA A 352 -7.89 -23.49 -22.80
CA ALA A 352 -7.65 -22.33 -23.66
C ALA A 352 -7.52 -20.98 -22.92
N ALA A 353 -6.28 -20.46 -22.97
CA ALA A 353 -5.87 -19.06 -23.12
C ALA A 353 -6.44 -17.97 -22.18
N LYS A 354 -5.53 -17.32 -21.43
CA LYS A 354 -5.18 -15.88 -21.52
C LYS A 354 -4.66 -15.38 -20.17
N SER A 355 -3.43 -14.88 -20.17
CA SER A 355 -2.94 -13.94 -19.15
C SER A 355 -3.80 -12.66 -19.18
N PRO A 356 -4.05 -12.02 -18.02
CA PRO A 356 -3.38 -10.74 -17.83
C PRO A 356 -2.95 -10.43 -16.38
N SER A 357 -1.80 -9.73 -16.33
CA SER A 357 -1.39 -8.66 -15.42
C SER A 357 -1.96 -8.59 -14.00
N TYR A 358 -1.07 -8.76 -13.03
CA TYR A 358 -1.18 -8.28 -11.65
C TYR A 358 -1.16 -6.74 -11.59
N SER A 359 -2.21 -6.14 -11.03
CA SER A 359 -2.17 -4.81 -10.43
C SER A 359 -2.26 -4.94 -8.90
N LYS A 360 -1.27 -4.36 -8.21
CA LYS A 360 -1.21 -4.22 -6.75
C LYS A 360 -1.96 -2.96 -6.35
N LYS A 361 -2.93 -3.06 -5.43
CA LYS A 361 -3.20 -2.02 -4.42
C LYS A 361 -3.44 -2.67 -3.06
N GLN A 362 -2.69 -2.17 -2.09
CA GLN A 362 -2.62 -2.61 -0.70
C GLN A 362 -3.84 -2.13 0.08
N GLY A 363 -4.37 -3.05 0.88
CA GLY A 363 -5.32 -2.79 1.94
C GLY A 363 -4.66 -2.13 3.14
N ARG A 364 -5.45 -1.27 3.75
CA ARG A 364 -5.26 -0.49 4.97
C ARG A 364 -5.58 -1.40 6.16
N TRP A 365 -4.74 -1.42 7.21
CA TRP A 365 -5.15 -1.90 8.53
C TRP A 365 -4.63 -1.00 9.63
N SER A 366 -5.36 -1.05 10.73
CA SER A 366 -5.52 -0.02 11.76
C SER A 366 -4.76 -0.39 13.04
N ARG A 367 -4.31 0.67 13.73
CA ARG A 367 -4.16 0.90 15.20
C ARG A 367 -3.57 -0.18 16.10
N GLU A 368 -2.60 0.24 16.92
CA GLU A 368 -2.76 0.29 18.39
C GLU A 368 -1.67 1.19 19.01
N LEU A 369 -2.03 1.90 20.08
CA LEU A 369 -1.21 2.92 20.75
C LEU A 369 -1.23 2.59 22.24
N VAL A 370 -0.08 2.19 22.79
CA VAL A 370 0.15 1.98 24.23
C VAL A 370 1.11 3.05 24.70
N SER A 371 0.71 3.74 25.77
CA SER A 371 1.44 4.79 26.48
C SER A 371 2.44 4.23 27.49
N THR A 372 3.64 4.81 27.60
CA THR A 372 4.39 4.92 28.88
C THR A 372 5.38 6.10 28.87
N SER A 373 5.18 6.99 29.85
CA SER A 373 6.11 7.84 30.65
C SER A 373 7.40 8.46 30.08
N ASP A 374 7.43 9.81 30.16
CA ASP A 374 8.51 10.70 30.61
C ASP A 374 9.96 10.37 30.27
N GLY A 375 10.32 10.76 29.05
CA GLY A 375 11.64 11.20 28.61
C GLY A 375 11.39 12.14 27.42
N GLU A 376 12.36 12.98 27.04
CA GLU A 376 12.27 13.81 25.81
C GLU A 376 11.52 13.03 24.71
N SER A 377 10.34 13.51 24.32
CA SER A 377 9.40 12.72 23.52
C SER A 377 9.89 12.69 22.08
N TYR A 378 10.80 11.77 21.78
CA TYR A 378 11.14 11.39 20.42
C TYR A 378 9.93 10.70 19.79
N GLY A 379 9.63 11.01 18.53
CA GLY A 379 8.51 10.38 17.82
C GLY A 379 8.56 8.85 17.88
N ALA A 380 7.41 8.19 17.69
CA ALA A 380 7.30 6.73 17.79
C ALA A 380 8.45 6.01 17.04
N VAL A 381 9.10 5.02 17.69
CA VAL A 381 10.20 4.22 17.14
C VAL A 381 9.65 3.23 16.11
N VAL A 382 9.15 3.77 15.00
CA VAL A 382 8.58 3.04 13.88
C VAL A 382 9.45 3.30 12.66
N GLN A 383 9.98 2.24 12.08
CA GLN A 383 10.78 2.34 10.86
C GLN A 383 9.86 2.63 9.66
N THR A 384 10.15 3.71 8.95
CA THR A 384 9.48 4.13 7.72
C THR A 384 10.52 4.49 6.68
N SER A 385 10.11 4.54 5.40
CA SER A 385 10.98 5.02 4.33
C SER A 385 11.47 6.46 4.53
N LYS A 386 10.75 7.25 5.33
CA LYS A 386 11.08 8.64 5.60
C LYS A 386 12.06 8.82 6.74
N ASN A 387 12.31 7.84 7.59
CA ASN A 387 13.24 7.97 8.72
C ASN A 387 14.29 6.86 8.73
N THR A 388 14.61 6.34 7.55
CA THR A 388 15.63 5.31 7.35
C THR A 388 16.68 5.81 6.37
N VAL A 389 17.95 5.64 6.70
CA VAL A 389 19.10 5.77 5.79
C VAL A 389 19.72 4.40 5.61
N ASP A 390 19.91 3.98 4.36
CA ASP A 390 20.52 2.70 4.00
C ASP A 390 21.92 2.94 3.46
N LEU A 391 22.91 2.42 4.18
CA LEU A 391 24.35 2.58 3.92
C LEU A 391 24.99 1.25 3.46
N ARG A 392 24.18 0.20 3.22
CA ARG A 392 24.70 -1.11 2.81
C ARG A 392 25.39 -1.03 1.46
N GLY A 393 26.57 -1.65 1.38
CA GLY A 393 27.36 -1.74 0.15
C GLY A 393 28.11 -0.45 -0.23
N MET A 394 27.99 0.62 0.56
CA MET A 394 28.74 1.86 0.36
C MET A 394 30.16 1.75 0.94
N ARG A 395 31.10 2.51 0.36
CA ARG A 395 32.41 2.74 0.98
C ARG A 395 32.26 3.69 2.18
N ILE A 396 33.24 3.69 3.09
CA ILE A 396 33.18 4.48 4.34
C ILE A 396 32.96 5.98 4.06
N GLU A 397 33.67 6.55 3.08
CA GLU A 397 33.56 7.96 2.74
C GLU A 397 32.15 8.34 2.23
N GLU A 398 31.57 7.51 1.37
CA GLU A 398 30.20 7.67 0.86
C GLU A 398 29.17 7.52 1.98
N ALA A 399 29.35 6.49 2.82
CA ALA A 399 28.48 6.23 3.96
C ALA A 399 28.50 7.39 4.97
N SER A 400 29.68 8.00 5.19
CA SER A 400 29.83 9.18 6.06
C SER A 400 29.01 10.36 5.55
N TYR A 401 29.14 10.67 4.25
CA TYR A 401 28.42 11.78 3.63
C TYR A 401 26.90 11.59 3.73
N HIS A 402 26.40 10.39 3.44
CA HIS A 402 24.98 10.08 3.54
C HIS A 402 24.46 10.09 4.98
N LEU A 403 25.26 9.63 5.94
CA LEU A 403 24.91 9.69 7.36
C LEU A 403 24.79 11.13 7.87
N ASP A 404 25.77 11.98 7.57
CA ASP A 404 25.77 13.39 8.01
C ASP A 404 24.61 14.18 7.41
N MET A 405 24.30 13.93 6.13
CA MET A 405 23.13 14.51 5.46
C MET A 405 21.83 14.02 6.10
N ALA A 406 21.74 12.73 6.44
CA ALA A 406 20.56 12.15 7.07
C ALA A 406 20.32 12.74 8.47
N ILE A 407 21.37 12.96 9.27
CA ILE A 407 21.28 13.58 10.60
C ILE A 407 20.94 15.07 10.47
N SER A 408 21.59 15.79 9.55
CA SER A 408 21.40 17.24 9.38
C SER A 408 20.00 17.60 8.89
N SER A 409 19.41 16.77 8.02
CA SER A 409 18.07 16.98 7.46
C SER A 409 16.93 16.62 8.41
N ARG A 410 17.21 16.02 9.58
CA ARG A 410 16.20 15.72 10.60
C ARG A 410 15.82 16.95 11.42
N GLY A 411 14.55 17.04 11.79
CA GLY A 411 14.08 17.97 12.81
C GLY A 411 14.40 17.48 14.24
N PRO A 412 14.28 18.35 15.25
CA PRO A 412 14.44 17.97 16.66
C PRO A 412 13.40 16.92 17.07
N ASN A 413 13.71 16.13 18.11
CA ASN A 413 12.88 15.04 18.64
C ASN A 413 12.48 13.96 17.61
N SER A 414 13.38 13.64 16.68
CA SER A 414 13.12 12.62 15.66
C SER A 414 14.00 11.38 15.80
N VAL A 415 13.49 10.25 15.31
CA VAL A 415 14.20 8.96 15.32
C VAL A 415 14.70 8.66 13.91
N LEU A 416 15.95 8.21 13.78
CA LEU A 416 16.60 7.85 12.52
C LEU A 416 17.10 6.40 12.57
N PHE A 417 16.64 5.56 11.64
CA PHE A 417 17.11 4.20 11.44
C PHE A 417 18.26 4.19 10.44
N ILE A 418 19.40 3.60 10.80
CA ILE A 418 20.62 3.58 10.00
C ILE A 418 20.96 2.13 9.69
N ILE A 419 20.72 1.70 8.46
CA ILE A 419 21.00 0.34 8.01
C ILE A 419 22.43 0.30 7.47
N HIS A 420 23.36 -0.31 8.20
CA HIS A 420 24.75 -0.49 7.77
C HIS A 420 25.05 -1.92 7.29
N GLY A 421 24.16 -2.88 7.57
CA GLY A 421 24.31 -4.29 7.20
C GLY A 421 25.30 -5.07 8.08
N MET A 422 25.49 -6.36 7.75
CA MET A 422 26.29 -7.34 8.53
C MET A 422 27.61 -7.74 7.85
N GLY A 423 28.16 -6.89 6.97
CA GLY A 423 29.39 -7.20 6.23
C GLY A 423 30.63 -7.23 7.12
N THR A 424 31.74 -6.66 6.64
CA THR A 424 33.01 -6.59 7.39
C THR A 424 32.96 -5.73 8.66
N GLY A 425 31.81 -5.14 9.02
CA GLY A 425 31.65 -4.27 10.18
C GLY A 425 32.20 -2.86 10.02
N ALA A 426 32.97 -2.58 8.96
CA ALA A 426 33.63 -1.28 8.76
C ALA A 426 32.66 -0.08 8.73
N VAL A 427 31.54 -0.21 7.99
CA VAL A 427 30.51 0.85 7.95
C VAL A 427 29.79 0.98 9.30
N LYS A 428 29.56 -0.13 10.00
CA LYS A 428 28.96 -0.14 11.34
C LYS A 428 29.83 0.63 12.32
N GLU A 429 31.12 0.34 12.35
CA GLU A 429 32.07 0.96 13.26
C GLU A 429 32.17 2.47 13.01
N HIS A 430 32.25 2.87 11.74
CA HIS A 430 32.23 4.29 11.35
C HIS A 430 30.93 4.99 11.77
N VAL A 431 29.76 4.37 11.54
CA VAL A 431 28.46 4.92 11.97
C VAL A 431 28.42 5.14 13.47
N LEU A 432 28.87 4.16 14.27
CA LEU A 432 28.87 4.27 15.73
C LEU A 432 29.82 5.36 16.22
N GLU A 433 31.00 5.51 15.60
CA GLU A 433 31.93 6.57 15.94
C GLU A 433 31.38 7.96 15.63
N THR A 434 30.76 8.14 14.46
CA THR A 434 30.12 9.38 14.05
C THR A 434 28.96 9.75 14.98
N LEU A 435 28.07 8.80 15.29
CA LEU A 435 26.94 9.04 16.20
C LEU A 435 27.38 9.42 17.62
N ARG A 436 28.49 8.88 18.13
CA ARG A 436 29.05 9.25 19.43
C ARG A 436 29.53 10.69 19.48
N LYS A 437 30.08 11.21 18.39
CA LYS A 437 30.70 12.53 18.31
C LYS A 437 29.75 13.63 17.81
N HIS A 438 28.63 13.25 17.18
CA HIS A 438 27.77 14.19 16.49
C HIS A 438 26.88 15.01 17.46
N PRO A 439 26.94 16.36 17.44
CA PRO A 439 26.33 17.22 18.47
C PRO A 439 24.80 17.16 18.53
N ARG A 440 24.15 16.76 17.44
CA ARG A 440 22.68 16.62 17.32
C ARG A 440 22.15 15.24 17.74
N VAL A 441 23.02 14.28 18.06
CA VAL A 441 22.59 12.96 18.53
C VAL A 441 22.45 13.01 20.05
N ALA A 442 21.26 12.69 20.55
CA ALA A 442 20.99 12.66 21.98
C ALA A 442 21.32 11.29 22.60
N LYS A 443 20.90 10.22 21.91
CA LYS A 443 21.21 8.83 22.24
C LYS A 443 21.12 7.97 20.99
N TYR A 444 21.69 6.77 21.03
CA TYR A 444 21.55 5.79 19.96
C TYR A 444 21.49 4.37 20.53
N ASP A 445 20.64 3.53 19.94
CA ASP A 445 20.51 2.11 20.24
C ASP A 445 21.27 1.32 19.18
N GLN A 446 22.25 0.53 19.63
CA GLN A 446 23.03 -0.33 18.75
C GLN A 446 22.20 -1.53 18.26
N GLU A 447 22.70 -2.18 17.21
CA GLU A 447 22.15 -3.42 16.68
C GLU A 447 21.80 -4.42 17.80
N SER A 448 20.58 -4.96 17.73
CA SER A 448 20.07 -5.98 18.64
C SER A 448 19.54 -7.18 17.83
N PRO A 449 19.28 -8.34 18.46
CA PRO A 449 18.65 -9.48 17.78
C PRO A 449 17.26 -9.19 17.18
N MET A 450 16.65 -8.05 17.51
CA MET A 450 15.40 -7.60 16.89
C MET A 450 15.60 -6.64 15.70
N ASN A 451 16.80 -6.04 15.55
CA ASN A 451 17.13 -5.05 14.51
C ASN A 451 18.48 -5.35 13.83
N TYR A 452 18.55 -6.48 13.12
CA TYR A 452 19.76 -6.96 12.43
C TYR A 452 20.32 -5.92 11.43
N GLY A 453 21.60 -5.60 11.56
CA GLY A 453 22.33 -4.67 10.69
C GLY A 453 21.85 -3.22 10.73
N CYS A 454 21.13 -2.82 11.79
CA CYS A 454 20.53 -1.49 11.93
C CYS A 454 20.85 -0.86 13.29
N THR A 455 21.26 0.41 13.28
CA THR A 455 21.43 1.26 14.45
C THR A 455 20.34 2.33 14.47
N VAL A 456 19.76 2.63 15.64
CA VAL A 456 18.70 3.64 15.78
C VAL A 456 19.25 4.86 16.51
N ALA A 457 19.21 6.04 15.89
CA ALA A 457 19.68 7.29 16.49
C ALA A 457 18.50 8.22 16.83
N PHE A 458 18.59 8.89 17.98
CA PHE A 458 17.62 9.86 18.45
C PHE A 458 18.21 11.26 18.32
N ILE A 459 17.58 12.10 17.52
CA ILE A 459 18.07 13.42 17.11
C ILE A 459 17.37 14.51 17.92
N LYS A 460 18.16 15.34 18.63
CA LYS A 460 17.69 16.49 19.40
C LYS A 460 17.66 17.79 18.59
#